data_AF-A0A7I8DI90-F1
#
_entry.id   AF-A0A7I8DI90-F1
#
_cell.length_a   1.000
_cell.length_b   1.000
_cell.length_c   1.000
_cell.angle_alpha   90.00
_cell.angle_beta   90.00
_cell.angle_gamma   90.00
#
_symmetry.space_group_name_H-M   'P 1'
#
loop_
_entity.id
_entity.type
_entity.pdbx_description
1 polymer ?
#
loop_
_entity_poly.entity_id
_entity_poly.type
_entity_poly.pdbx_seq_one_letter_code
_entity_poly.pdbx_strand_id
1 'polypeptide(L)' 'MWILLLILGVIFTVFPKVSWYISNFWKFQDSAQPSSTSLIIYRIGGIVWIIIGIVLYIKK' A
#
# COMPACT_ATOMS: atom_id res chain seq x y z
N MET A 1 -7.84 4.78 -14.53
CA MET A 1 -6.58 5.03 -13.81
C MET A 1 -6.80 5.31 -12.33
N TRP A 2 -7.57 6.35 -11.95
CA TRP A 2 -7.84 6.71 -10.54
C TRP A 2 -8.42 5.56 -9.68
N ILE A 3 -9.29 4.72 -10.25
CA ILE A 3 -9.88 3.55 -9.58
C ILE A 3 -8.82 2.58 -9.06
N LEU A 4 -7.74 2.34 -9.82
CA LEU A 4 -6.67 1.43 -9.41
C LEU A 4 -5.93 1.97 -8.19
N LEU A 5 -5.72 3.28 -8.14
CA LEU A 5 -5.06 3.96 -7.02
C LEU A 5 -5.89 3.88 -5.74
N LEU A 6 -7.20 4.01 -5.84
CA LEU A 6 -8.11 3.86 -4.70
C LEU A 6 -8.10 2.41 -4.19
N ILE A 7 -8.22 1.43 -5.08
CA ILE A 7 -8.21 0.01 -4.69
C ILE A 7 -6.88 -0.38 -4.05
N LEU A 8 -5.76 -0.04 -4.69
CA LEU A 8 -4.43 -0.33 -4.15
C LEU A 8 -4.18 0.43 -2.84
N GLY A 9 -4.59 1.69 -2.76
CA GLY A 9 -4.47 2.48 -1.53
C GLY A 9 -5.24 1.87 -0.36
N VAL A 10 -6.46 1.37 -0.60
CA VAL A 10 -7.25 0.64 0.41
C VAL A 10 -6.54 -0.65 0.82
N ILE A 11 -6.05 -1.45 -0.14
CA ILE A 11 -5.33 -2.70 0.16
C ILE A 11 -4.09 -2.43 1.03
N PHE A 12 -3.28 -1.43 0.67
CA PHE A 12 -2.07 -1.06 1.42
C PHE A 12 -2.39 -0.53 2.83
N THR A 13 -3.53 0.12 3.01
CA THR A 13 -3.96 0.67 4.30
C THR A 13 -4.56 -0.40 5.21
N VAL A 14 -5.45 -1.25 4.70
CA VAL A 14 -6.18 -2.25 5.47
C VAL A 14 -5.34 -3.52 5.68
N PHE A 15 -4.57 -3.93 4.67
CA PHE A 15 -3.78 -5.16 4.67
C PHE A 15 -2.28 -4.89 4.51
N PRO A 16 -1.65 -4.05 5.37
CA PRO A 16 -0.25 -3.64 5.19
C PRO A 16 0.73 -4.82 5.27
N LYS A 17 0.39 -5.90 6.01
CA LYS A 17 1.21 -7.12 6.06
C LYS A 17 1.28 -7.80 4.69
N VAL A 18 0.12 -7.99 4.06
CA VAL A 18 0.03 -8.62 2.73
C VAL A 18 0.73 -7.75 1.69
N SER A 19 0.51 -6.43 1.72
CA SER A 19 1.20 -5.48 0.84
C SER A 19 2.70 -5.49 1.03
N TRP A 20 3.18 -5.60 2.27
CA TRP A 20 4.60 -5.74 2.54
C TRP A 20 5.16 -7.05 1.98
N TYR A 21 4.49 -8.19 2.20
CA TYR A 21 4.92 -9.48 1.64
C TYR A 21 4.98 -9.44 0.12
N ILE A 22 3.94 -8.97 -0.57
CA ILE A 22 3.91 -8.88 -2.04
C ILE A 22 4.96 -7.88 -2.56
N SER A 23 5.26 -6.80 -1.83
CA SER A 23 6.26 -5.84 -2.30
C SER A 23 7.70 -6.31 -2.06
N ASN A 24 7.89 -7.18 -1.08
CA ASN A 24 9.21 -7.63 -0.63
C ASN A 24 9.45 -9.13 -0.85
N PHE A 25 8.53 -9.86 -1.50
CA PHE A 25 8.66 -11.30 -1.73
C PHE A 25 9.95 -11.64 -2.47
N TRP A 26 10.38 -10.75 -3.37
CA TRP A 26 11.60 -10.93 -4.15
C TRP A 26 12.87 -10.51 -3.39
N LYS A 27 12.74 -9.70 -2.34
CA LYS A 27 13.87 -9.17 -1.55
C LYS A 27 14.24 -10.08 -0.38
N PHE A 28 13.26 -10.74 0.21
CA PHE A 28 13.47 -11.56 1.39
C PHE A 28 12.96 -12.97 1.14
N GLN A 29 13.84 -13.96 1.22
CA GLN A 29 13.47 -15.38 1.17
C GLN A 29 12.77 -15.76 2.47
N ASP A 30 11.45 -16.03 2.39
CA ASP A 30 10.46 -16.66 3.30
C ASP A 30 10.48 -16.40 4.82
N SER A 31 11.56 -15.86 5.39
CA SER A 31 11.82 -15.79 6.83
C SER A 31 11.82 -14.37 7.39
N ALA A 32 11.72 -13.34 6.53
CA ALA A 32 11.71 -11.96 7.00
C ALA A 32 10.30 -11.55 7.42
N GLN A 33 10.16 -11.16 8.69
CA GLN A 33 8.92 -10.63 9.22
C GLN A 33 8.89 -9.09 9.08
N PRO A 34 7.75 -8.50 8.69
CA PRO A 34 7.62 -7.05 8.66
C PRO A 34 7.74 -6.48 10.08
N SER A 35 8.60 -5.48 10.24
CA SER A 35 8.68 -4.71 11.49
C SER A 35 7.46 -3.81 11.66
N SER A 36 7.18 -3.40 12.89
CA SER A 36 6.07 -2.46 13.18
C SER A 36 6.20 -1.16 12.37
N THR A 37 7.42 -0.66 12.20
CA THR A 37 7.71 0.53 11.41
C THR A 37 7.43 0.31 9.92
N SER A 38 7.79 -0.85 9.36
CA SER A 38 7.49 -1.12 7.95
C SER A 38 5.99 -1.17 7.71
N LEU A 39 5.21 -1.80 8.60
CA LEU A 39 3.76 -1.82 8.48
C LEU A 39 3.13 -0.42 8.52
N ILE A 40 3.66 0.49 9.35
CA ILE A 40 3.22 1.88 9.40
C ILE A 40 3.52 2.60 8.07
N ILE A 41 4.71 2.39 7.50
CA ILE A 41 5.08 2.97 6.20
C ILE A 41 4.11 2.53 5.10
N TYR A 42 3.74 1.24 5.07
CA TYR A 42 2.77 0.73 4.09
C TYR A 42 1.38 1.33 4.28
N ARG A 43 0.94 1.54 5.52
CA ARG A 43 -0.34 2.24 5.80
C ARG A 43 -0.31 3.68 5.33
N ILE A 44 0.75 4.42 5.64
CA ILE A 44 0.91 5.82 5.21
C ILE A 44 0.95 5.89 3.68
N GLY A 45 1.71 5.01 3.04
CA GLY A 45 1.76 4.90 1.58
C GLY A 45 0.38 4.62 0.98
N GLY A 46 -0.39 3.72 1.59
CA GLY A 46 -1.78 3.43 1.19
C GLY A 46 -2.69 4.66 1.28
N ILE A 47 -2.62 5.42 2.36
CA ILE A 47 -3.38 6.67 2.54
C ILE A 47 -2.99 7.70 1.46
N VAL A 48 -1.70 7.82 1.16
CA VAL A 48 -1.21 8.72 0.09
C VAL A 48 -1.79 8.30 -1.26
N TRP A 49 -1.80 7.01 -1.59
CA TRP A 49 -2.41 6.50 -2.82
C TRP A 49 -3.91 6.80 -2.91
N ILE A 50 -4.65 6.69 -1.79
CA ILE A 50 -6.07 7.07 -1.74
C ILE A 50 -6.24 8.56 -2.03
N ILE A 51 -5.46 9.43 -1.39
CA ILE A 51 -5.53 10.88 -1.59
C ILE A 51 -5.27 11.23 -3.06
N ILE A 52 -4.22 10.68 -3.68
CA ILE A 52 -3.91 10.88 -5.09
C ILE A 52 -5.06 10.39 -5.98
N GLY A 53 -5.62 9.21 -5.68
CA GLY A 53 -6.77 8.65 -6.39
C GLY A 53 -8.00 9.56 -6.34
N ILE A 54 -8.30 10.15 -5.17
CA ILE A 54 -9.40 11.10 -5.00
C ILE A 54 -9.15 12.38 -5.80
N VAL A 55 -7.94 12.94 -5.72
CA VAL A 55 -7.59 14.16 -6.47
C VAL A 55 -7.75 13.94 -7.97
N LEU A 56 -7.28 12.80 -8.48
CA LEU A 56 -7.42 12.46 -9.91
C LEU A 56 -8.88 12.15 -10.30
N TYR A 57 -9.68 11.61 -9.39
CA TYR A 57 -11.11 11.42 -9.63
C TYR A 57 -11.85 12.77 -9.76
N ILE A 58 -11.53 13.74 -8.90
CA ILE A 58 -12.12 15.09 -8.94
C ILE A 58 -11.71 15.84 -10.19
N LYS A 59 -10.46 15.67 -10.66
CA LYS A 59 -9.92 16.33 -11.87
C LYS A 59 -10.25 15.62 -13.19
N LYS A 60 -11.03 14.55 -13.15
CA LYS A 60 -11.38 13.74 -14.32
C LYS A 60 -12.12 14.54 -15.38
#